data_AF-A0A2K2BDW9-F1
#
_entry.id   AF-A0A2K2BDW9-F1
#
_cell.length_a   1.000
_cell.length_b   1.000
_cell.length_c   1.000
_cell.angle_alpha   90.00
_cell.angle_beta   90.00
_cell.angle_gamma   90.00
#
_symmetry.space_group_name_H-M   'P 1'
#
loop_
_entity.id
_entity.type
_entity.pdbx_description
1 polymer ?
#
loop_
_entity_poly.entity_id
_entity_poly.type
_entity_poly.pdbx_seq_one_letter_code
_entity_poly.pdbx_strand_id
1 'polypeptide(L)'
;NFQNKIEKKICSDLPNALWKRKQHVVDIFYDDNLESKALIQKSRSPWSYTTFYVNKNSEIERGTPRLVINYKPFNKALKWIRYPIPDKKDLLQKLHSAFIFSKFNMKS
;
A
#
# COMPACT_ATOMS: atom_id res chain seq x y z
N ASN A 1 -11.23 -18.34 -16.20
CA ASN A 1 -11.61 -16.97 -15.79
C ASN A 1 -10.83 -16.58 -14.52
N PHE A 2 -9.84 -15.68 -14.61
CA PHE A 2 -8.88 -15.36 -13.53
C PHE A 2 -9.56 -14.78 -12.28
N GLN A 3 -10.59 -13.95 -12.49
CA GLN A 3 -11.40 -13.34 -11.43
C GLN A 3 -12.03 -14.40 -10.51
N ASN A 4 -12.72 -15.39 -11.09
CA ASN A 4 -13.36 -16.48 -10.32
C ASN A 4 -12.37 -17.29 -9.48
N LYS A 5 -11.11 -17.41 -9.90
CA LYS A 5 -10.07 -18.14 -9.16
C LYS A 5 -9.58 -17.35 -7.95
N ILE A 6 -9.47 -16.02 -8.09
CA ILE A 6 -9.12 -15.12 -6.99
C ILE A 6 -10.27 -15.02 -6.00
N GLU A 7 -11.51 -14.82 -6.48
CA GLU A 7 -12.69 -14.70 -5.61
C GLU A 7 -12.85 -15.92 -4.71
N LYS A 8 -12.72 -17.14 -5.26
CA LYS A 8 -12.78 -18.38 -4.47
C LYS A 8 -11.69 -18.45 -3.39
N LYS A 9 -10.44 -18.07 -3.72
CA LYS A 9 -9.30 -18.09 -2.79
C LYS A 9 -9.40 -17.01 -1.70
N ILE A 10 -9.90 -15.83 -2.04
CA ILE A 10 -10.06 -14.73 -1.09
C ILE A 10 -11.25 -14.99 -0.16
N CYS A 11 -12.37 -15.53 -0.66
CA CYS A 11 -13.53 -15.88 0.16
C CYS A 11 -13.25 -17.00 1.16
N SER A 12 -12.34 -17.93 0.84
CA SER A 12 -11.91 -18.97 1.79
C SER A 12 -10.98 -18.41 2.88
N ASP A 13 -10.05 -17.52 2.52
CA ASP A 13 -9.06 -16.96 3.45
C ASP A 13 -9.64 -15.84 4.34
N LEU A 14 -10.55 -15.02 3.80
CA LEU A 14 -11.26 -13.94 4.50
C LEU A 14 -12.72 -13.88 4.02
N PRO A 15 -13.68 -14.50 4.71
CA PRO A 15 -15.08 -14.55 4.29
C PRO A 15 -15.77 -13.16 4.19
N ASN A 16 -15.14 -12.14 4.80
CA ASN A 16 -15.60 -10.75 4.85
C ASN A 16 -14.85 -9.81 3.86
N ALA A 17 -14.15 -10.34 2.87
CA ALA A 17 -13.32 -9.57 1.93
C ALA A 17 -14.05 -9.06 0.66
N LEU A 18 -15.32 -9.42 0.45
CA LEU A 18 -16.12 -8.94 -0.68
C LEU A 18 -17.09 -7.83 -0.25
N TRP A 19 -17.22 -6.79 -1.08
CA TRP A 19 -18.09 -5.62 -0.87
C TRP A 19 -19.52 -5.96 -0.48
N LYS A 20 -20.06 -7.10 -0.96
CA LYS A 20 -21.42 -7.54 -0.64
C LYS A 20 -21.69 -7.76 0.86
N ARG A 21 -20.65 -7.78 1.72
CA ARG A 21 -20.79 -8.05 3.17
C ARG A 21 -20.26 -6.96 4.10
N LYS A 22 -19.69 -5.87 3.60
CA LYS A 22 -19.19 -4.75 4.43
C LYS A 22 -19.73 -3.42 3.91
N GLN A 23 -20.81 -2.96 4.52
CA GLN A 23 -21.32 -1.59 4.43
C GLN A 23 -20.59 -0.63 5.41
N HIS A 24 -19.38 -0.96 5.85
CA HIS A 24 -18.57 0.01 6.58
C HIS A 24 -17.84 0.88 5.56
N VAL A 25 -18.52 1.92 5.10
CA VAL A 25 -17.86 3.11 4.57
C VAL A 25 -17.00 3.61 5.72
N VAL A 26 -15.70 3.32 5.69
CA VAL A 26 -14.75 4.09 6.48
C VAL A 26 -14.74 5.42 5.77
N ASP A 27 -15.49 6.37 6.31
CA ASP A 27 -15.44 7.72 5.78
C ASP A 27 -14.00 8.21 5.88
N ILE A 28 -13.41 8.48 4.70
CA ILE A 28 -12.03 8.94 4.57
C ILE A 28 -12.02 10.45 4.89
N PHE A 29 -12.50 10.84 6.07
CA PHE A 29 -12.74 12.24 6.43
C PHE A 29 -11.47 13.04 6.76
N TYR A 30 -10.28 12.45 6.70
CA TYR A 30 -9.03 13.11 7.11
C TYR A 30 -8.05 13.41 5.98
N ASP A 31 -8.36 13.03 4.73
CA ASP A 31 -7.46 13.29 3.62
C ASP A 31 -8.21 13.97 2.47
N ASP A 32 -8.71 15.18 2.74
CA ASP A 32 -9.41 16.07 1.80
C ASP A 32 -8.59 16.38 0.53
N ASN A 33 -7.34 15.94 0.47
CA ASN A 33 -6.41 16.21 -0.61
C ASN A 33 -6.18 15.03 -1.57
N LEU A 34 -6.71 13.83 -1.34
CA LEU A 34 -6.43 12.70 -2.26
C LEU A 34 -7.24 12.77 -3.55
N GLU A 35 -8.53 13.12 -3.45
CA GLU A 35 -9.41 13.27 -4.61
C GLU A 35 -9.05 14.55 -5.40
N SER A 36 -8.72 15.64 -4.70
CA SER A 36 -8.29 16.90 -5.35
C SER A 36 -6.93 16.79 -6.03
N LYS A 37 -6.00 15.97 -5.51
CA LYS A 37 -4.73 15.64 -6.18
C LYS A 37 -4.86 14.56 -7.26
N ALA A 38 -6.09 14.11 -7.56
CA ALA A 38 -6.38 13.05 -8.51
C ALA A 38 -5.61 11.73 -8.25
N LEU A 39 -5.26 11.46 -6.98
CA LEU A 39 -4.60 10.21 -6.56
C LEU A 39 -5.60 9.07 -6.36
N ILE A 40 -6.84 9.41 -5.99
CA ILE A 40 -7.94 8.46 -5.85
C ILE A 40 -9.18 8.97 -6.58
N GLN A 41 -10.08 8.05 -6.92
CA GLN A 41 -11.40 8.35 -7.47
C GLN A 41 -12.44 7.37 -6.92
N LYS A 42 -13.70 7.80 -6.86
CA LYS A 42 -14.82 6.90 -6.53
C LYS A 42 -14.86 5.75 -7.53
N SER A 43 -14.90 4.52 -7.03
CA SER A 43 -14.91 3.32 -7.87
C SER A 43 -16.11 2.42 -7.53
N ARG A 44 -16.59 1.67 -8.53
CA ARG A 44 -17.62 0.63 -8.38
C ARG A 44 -17.02 -0.78 -8.43
N SER A 45 -15.75 -0.90 -8.08
CA SER A 45 -15.04 -2.17 -8.12
C SER A 45 -15.70 -3.19 -7.20
N PRO A 46 -15.82 -4.48 -7.60
CA PRO A 46 -16.26 -5.54 -6.69
C PRO A 46 -15.18 -5.94 -5.67
N TRP A 47 -14.01 -5.27 -5.68
CA TRP A 47 -12.86 -5.53 -4.80
C TRP A 47 -12.61 -4.39 -3.83
N SER A 48 -12.57 -4.67 -2.52
CA SER A 48 -12.15 -3.72 -1.48
C SER A 48 -11.30 -4.42 -0.45
N TYR A 49 -10.53 -3.60 0.28
CA TYR A 49 -9.72 -4.06 1.38
C TYR A 49 -10.01 -3.23 2.62
N THR A 50 -9.76 -3.82 3.78
CA THR A 50 -9.95 -3.12 5.05
C THR A 50 -8.91 -2.01 5.17
N THR A 51 -9.39 -0.82 5.50
CA THR A 51 -8.58 0.38 5.73
C THR A 51 -8.67 0.77 7.20
N PHE A 52 -7.58 1.31 7.75
CA PHE A 52 -7.54 1.81 9.13
C PHE A 52 -6.50 2.91 9.26
N TYR A 53 -6.69 3.78 10.26
CA TYR A 53 -5.73 4.83 10.59
C TYR A 53 -4.66 4.31 11.55
N VAL A 54 -3.42 4.72 11.31
CA VAL A 54 -2.28 4.52 12.20
C VAL A 54 -1.87 5.85 12.79
N ASN A 55 -1.78 5.91 14.11
CA ASN A 55 -1.37 7.09 14.85
C ASN A 55 -0.30 6.72 15.89
N LYS A 56 0.94 6.51 15.45
CA LYS A 56 2.10 6.28 16.33
C LYS A 56 2.87 7.60 16.51
N ASN A 57 3.95 7.58 17.29
CA ASN A 57 4.76 8.77 17.59
C ASN A 57 5.11 9.61 16.34
N SER A 58 5.51 8.98 15.22
CA SER A 58 5.85 9.71 14.00
C SER A 58 4.67 10.41 13.32
N GLU A 59 3.45 9.94 13.54
CA GLU A 59 2.22 10.57 13.03
C GLU A 59 1.75 11.66 13.98
N ILE A 60 1.92 11.44 15.29
CA ILE A 60 1.66 12.43 16.34
C ILE A 60 2.55 13.65 16.14
N GLU A 61 3.85 13.45 15.91
CA GLU A 61 4.81 14.53 15.60
C GLU A 61 4.44 15.30 14.33
N ARG A 62 3.85 14.63 13.33
CA ARG A 62 3.38 15.25 12.09
C ARG A 62 2.00 15.90 12.22
N GLY A 63 1.26 15.61 13.29
CA GLY A 63 -0.11 16.08 13.49
C GLY A 63 -1.13 15.48 12.52
N THR A 64 -0.82 14.38 11.82
CA THR A 64 -1.73 13.78 10.84
C THR A 64 -1.64 12.25 10.87
N PRO A 65 -2.74 11.53 11.13
CA PRO A 65 -2.74 10.08 11.13
C PRO A 65 -2.56 9.53 9.70
N ARG A 66 -1.90 8.38 9.56
CA ARG A 66 -1.71 7.73 8.25
C ARG A 66 -2.84 6.75 7.96
N LEU A 67 -3.44 6.88 6.78
CA LEU A 67 -4.35 5.87 6.25
C LEU A 67 -3.54 4.67 5.73
N VAL A 68 -3.87 3.46 6.20
CA VAL A 68 -3.23 2.21 5.78
C VAL A 68 -4.28 1.27 5.20
N ILE A 69 -3.99 0.73 4.01
CA ILE A 69 -4.84 -0.23 3.31
C ILE A 69 -4.20 -1.62 3.38
N ASN A 70 -4.95 -2.62 3.87
CA ASN A 70 -4.43 -3.98 4.02
C ASN A 70 -4.47 -4.78 2.71
N TYR A 71 -3.40 -4.71 1.92
CA TYR A 71 -3.25 -5.46 0.67
C TYR A 71 -2.74 -6.91 0.82
N LYS A 72 -2.55 -7.44 2.04
CA LYS A 72 -2.07 -8.83 2.23
C LYS A 72 -2.85 -9.90 1.44
N PRO A 73 -4.20 -9.94 1.48
CA PRO A 73 -4.96 -10.92 0.69
C PRO A 73 -4.79 -10.72 -0.82
N PHE A 74 -4.67 -9.47 -1.28
CA PHE A 74 -4.44 -9.15 -2.68
C PHE A 74 -3.08 -9.63 -3.16
N ASN A 75 -2.03 -9.36 -2.38
CA ASN A 75 -0.66 -9.73 -2.70
C ASN A 75 -0.45 -11.25 -2.82
N LYS A 76 -1.29 -12.07 -2.16
CA LYS A 76 -1.29 -13.55 -2.30
C LYS A 76 -1.85 -14.04 -3.64
N ALA A 77 -2.64 -13.22 -4.32
CA ALA A 77 -3.24 -13.54 -5.61
C ALA A 77 -2.40 -13.03 -6.78
N LEU A 78 -1.60 -11.97 -6.56
CA LEU A 78 -0.74 -11.38 -7.57
C LEU A 78 0.49 -12.26 -7.87
N LYS A 79 0.91 -12.24 -9.13
CA LYS A 79 2.20 -12.80 -9.55
C LYS A 79 3.30 -11.84 -9.12
N TRP A 80 4.29 -12.35 -8.41
CA TRP A 80 5.48 -11.59 -8.08
C TRP A 80 6.32 -11.30 -9.34
N ILE A 81 6.60 -10.02 -9.57
CA ILE A 81 7.59 -9.56 -10.57
C ILE A 81 8.79 -9.08 -9.76
N ARG A 82 9.89 -9.82 -9.82
CA ARG A 82 11.12 -9.49 -9.09
C ARG A 82 12.04 -8.68 -10.00
N TYR A 83 12.35 -7.46 -9.56
CA TYR A 83 13.50 -6.72 -10.08
C TYR A 83 14.69 -6.99 -9.15
N PRO A 84 15.89 -7.31 -9.67
CA PRO A 84 17.05 -7.55 -8.83
C PRO A 84 17.45 -6.25 -8.12
N ILE A 85 17.24 -6.20 -6.81
CA ILE A 85 17.73 -5.09 -5.98
C ILE A 85 19.21 -5.40 -5.67
N PRO A 86 20.12 -4.44 -5.91
CA PRO A 86 21.55 -4.66 -5.65
C PRO A 86 21.83 -4.89 -4.16
N ASP A 87 22.85 -5.71 -3.86
CA ASP A 87 23.28 -5.94 -2.48
C ASP A 87 23.92 -4.67 -1.89
N LYS A 88 23.69 -4.45 -0.60
CA LYS A 88 24.24 -3.31 0.13
C LYS A 88 25.77 -3.31 0.10
N LYS A 89 26.42 -4.48 0.20
CA LYS A 89 27.88 -4.58 0.18
C LYS A 89 28.45 -4.14 -1.17
N ASP A 90 27.86 -4.61 -2.26
CA ASP A 90 28.25 -4.23 -3.62
C ASP A 90 28.08 -2.72 -3.84
N LEU A 91 27.00 -2.14 -3.33
CA LEU A 91 26.79 -0.68 -3.38
C LEU A 91 27.85 0.09 -2.61
N LEU A 92 28.25 -0.38 -1.42
CA LEU A 92 29.26 0.28 -0.59
C LEU A 92 30.67 0.14 -1.17
N GLN A 93 31.00 -1.01 -1.76
CA GLN A 93 32.30 -1.22 -2.41
C GLN A 93 32.51 -0.25 -3.58
N LYS A 94 31.44 0.05 -4.34
CA LYS A 94 31.48 1.05 -5.42
C LYS A 94 31.75 2.48 -4.93
N LEU A 95 31.52 2.76 -3.65
CA LEU A 95 31.69 4.08 -3.05
C LEU A 95 33.07 4.29 -2.40
N HIS A 96 33.91 3.25 -2.33
CA HIS A 96 35.17 3.26 -1.56
C HIS A 96 36.17 4.34 -2.00
N SER A 97 36.18 4.73 -3.28
CA SER A 97 37.11 5.75 -3.81
C SER A 97 36.55 7.18 -3.80
N ALA A 98 35.31 7.38 -3.34
CA ALA A 98 34.67 8.69 -3.33
C ALA A 98 34.95 9.43 -2.02
N PHE A 99 35.23 10.73 -2.11
CA PHE A 99 35.53 11.59 -0.96
C PHE A 99 34.36 12.48 -0.54
N ILE A 100 33.43 12.76 -1.45
CA ILE A 100 32.26 13.61 -1.20
C ILE A 100 31.01 12.82 -1.56
N PHE A 101 30.05 12.80 -0.65
CA PHE A 101 28.78 12.10 -0.82
C PHE A 101 27.62 13.08 -0.74
N SER A 102 26.68 12.98 -1.67
CA SER A 102 25.38 13.64 -1.61
C SER A 102 24.28 12.60 -1.71
N LYS A 103 23.27 12.70 -0.83
CA LYS A 103 22.15 11.76 -0.76
C LYS A 103 20.85 12.49 -1.08
N PHE A 104 20.28 12.15 -2.23
CA PHE A 104 18.95 12.60 -2.61
C PHE A 104 17.93 11.54 -2.23
N ASN A 105 16.88 11.93 -1.51
CA ASN A 105 15.75 11.07 -1.22
C ASN A 105 14.55 11.55 -2.04
N MET A 106 14.07 10.71 -2.94
CA MET A 106 12.79 10.97 -3.60
C MET A 106 11.66 10.79 -2.58
N LYS A 107 10.75 11.77 -2.54
CA LYS A 107 9.45 11.55 -1.92
C LYS A 107 8.65 10.66 -2.89
N SER A 108 8.24 9.50 -2.41
CA SER A 108 7.28 8.64 -3.11
C SER A 108 5.86 9.16 -2.94
#